data_AF-A9AYE0-F1
#
_entry.id   AF-A9AYE0-F1
#
_cell.length_a   1.000
_cell.length_b   1.000
_cell.length_c   1.000
_cell.angle_alpha   90.00
_cell.angle_beta   90.00
_cell.angle_gamma   90.00
#
_symmetry.space_group_name_H-M   'P 1'
#
loop_
_entity.id
_entity.type
_entity.pdbx_description
1 polymer ?
#
loop_
_entity_poly.entity_id
_entity_poly.type
_entity_poly.pdbx_seq_one_letter_code
_entity_poly.pdbx_strand_id
1 'polypeptide(L)'
;MTYGPPAHTSFDHSSITHQQQAVRQVVETMRQNFWNPMSLNDMAEMANFSPCYFNQVFRSIVGIPPSRYLTALRIDAAKRLLIDTTLRVIDICYEVGYNSLGTFSSRFTELVGISPQGFRELADQDNWRLFQAFLQAQKRALPSVFHSHKQIAMGSVYAPQATQTPVAIKTKRPATPTLIGLYPLPMPQGKPIAYTIAPASRLYMLPPVADGRYYVFATAFEWSQDPRSFLLLDWQREDLLVGMGDRPLWVRNGRYQNHIDLNLRPMQPTDPPLLSALFYFMVLAQQQLELFVQRS
;
A
#
# COMPACT_ATOMS: atom_id res chain seq x y z
N MET A 1 17.92 -51.24 17.84
CA MET A 1 16.75 -50.32 17.85
C MET A 1 17.19 -49.00 17.26
N THR A 2 17.10 -48.87 15.94
CA THR A 2 17.55 -47.71 15.16
C THR A 2 16.34 -46.82 14.89
N TYR A 3 16.33 -45.63 15.49
CA TYR A 3 15.38 -44.57 15.16
C TYR A 3 15.68 -44.08 13.74
N GLY A 4 14.78 -44.30 12.80
CA GLY A 4 14.82 -43.71 11.47
C GLY A 4 14.47 -42.21 11.51
N PRO A 5 14.98 -41.41 10.58
CA PRO A 5 14.67 -39.98 10.51
C PRO A 5 13.17 -39.76 10.24
N PRO A 6 12.56 -38.67 10.74
CA PRO A 6 11.14 -38.40 10.54
C PRO A 6 10.86 -38.18 9.05
N ALA A 7 9.73 -38.72 8.61
CA ALA A 7 9.24 -38.61 7.25
C ALA A 7 9.18 -37.14 6.80
N HIS A 8 9.79 -36.85 5.66
CA HIS A 8 9.56 -35.61 4.93
C HIS A 8 8.06 -35.54 4.60
N THR A 9 7.34 -34.64 5.26
CA THR A 9 5.99 -34.24 4.86
C THR A 9 6.10 -33.56 3.50
N SER A 10 5.76 -34.30 2.45
CA SER A 10 5.33 -33.76 1.17
C SER A 10 4.12 -32.87 1.44
N PHE A 11 4.35 -31.56 1.62
CA PHE A 11 3.28 -30.57 1.69
C PHE A 11 2.56 -30.57 0.34
N ASP A 12 1.31 -31.01 0.37
CA ASP A 12 0.46 -31.23 -0.78
C ASP A 12 0.14 -29.90 -1.50
N HIS A 13 0.75 -29.70 -2.68
CA HIS A 13 0.51 -28.53 -3.53
C HIS A 13 -0.96 -28.35 -3.91
N SER A 14 -1.77 -29.42 -3.91
CA SER A 14 -3.20 -29.32 -4.22
C SER A 14 -3.99 -28.64 -3.10
N SER A 15 -3.64 -28.93 -1.84
CA SER A 15 -4.24 -28.33 -0.64
C SER A 15 -3.96 -26.81 -0.53
N ILE A 16 -2.75 -26.37 -0.88
CA ILE A 16 -2.38 -24.93 -0.89
C ILE A 16 -3.16 -24.18 -1.97
N THR A 17 -3.32 -24.80 -3.15
CA THR A 17 -4.06 -24.20 -4.27
C THR A 17 -5.54 -24.04 -3.94
N HIS A 18 -6.14 -25.02 -3.26
CA HIS A 18 -7.53 -24.95 -2.80
C HIS A 18 -7.76 -23.82 -1.77
N GLN A 19 -6.86 -23.69 -0.77
CA GLN A 19 -6.92 -22.62 0.22
C GLN A 19 -6.83 -21.23 -0.43
N GLN A 20 -5.90 -21.05 -1.37
CA GLN A 20 -5.73 -19.81 -2.12
C GLN A 20 -6.97 -19.45 -2.92
N GLN A 21 -7.58 -20.43 -3.60
CA GLN A 21 -8.79 -20.20 -4.38
C GLN A 21 -9.98 -19.83 -3.48
N ALA A 22 -10.14 -20.50 -2.33
CA ALA A 22 -11.21 -20.19 -1.37
C ALA A 22 -11.07 -18.76 -0.81
N VAL A 23 -9.86 -18.37 -0.39
CA VAL A 23 -9.60 -17.00 0.09
C VAL A 23 -9.82 -15.97 -1.01
N ARG A 24 -9.38 -16.25 -2.25
CA ARG A 24 -9.60 -15.36 -3.39
C ARG A 24 -11.09 -15.12 -3.66
N GLN A 25 -11.90 -16.18 -3.60
CA GLN A 25 -13.35 -16.08 -3.76
C GLN A 25 -13.97 -15.20 -2.67
N VAL A 26 -13.62 -15.43 -1.41
CA VAL A 26 -14.12 -14.61 -0.30
C VAL A 26 -13.70 -13.15 -0.46
N VAL A 27 -12.44 -12.88 -0.82
CA VAL A 27 -11.95 -11.52 -1.08
C VAL A 27 -12.74 -10.84 -2.19
N GLU A 28 -13.05 -11.55 -3.27
CA GLU A 28 -13.85 -10.99 -4.36
C GLU A 28 -15.28 -10.66 -3.92
N THR A 29 -15.92 -11.54 -3.16
CA THR A 29 -17.23 -11.25 -2.56
C THR A 29 -17.15 -10.06 -1.60
N MET A 30 -16.09 -9.96 -0.81
CA MET A 30 -15.90 -8.83 0.10
C MET A 30 -15.77 -7.51 -0.66
N ARG A 31 -15.09 -7.50 -1.82
CA ARG A 31 -14.95 -6.32 -2.68
C ARG A 31 -16.25 -5.92 -3.36
N GLN A 32 -17.10 -6.88 -3.68
CA GLN A 32 -18.40 -6.62 -4.31
C GLN A 32 -19.50 -6.25 -3.30
N ASN A 33 -19.30 -6.53 -2.01
CA ASN A 33 -20.32 -6.31 -0.96
C ASN A 33 -19.75 -5.63 0.29
N PHE A 34 -18.70 -4.81 0.18
CA PHE A 34 -17.99 -4.28 1.35
C PHE A 34 -18.87 -3.43 2.27
N TRP A 35 -19.91 -2.79 1.73
CA TRP A 35 -20.86 -1.95 2.48
C TRP A 35 -21.77 -2.77 3.39
N ASN A 36 -22.01 -4.04 3.07
CA ASN A 36 -22.81 -4.91 3.90
C ASN A 36 -22.00 -5.43 5.10
N PRO A 37 -22.64 -5.64 6.27
CA PRO A 37 -22.04 -6.40 7.35
C PRO A 37 -21.72 -7.83 6.87
N MET A 38 -20.49 -8.27 7.07
CA MET A 38 -20.08 -9.66 6.87
C MET A 38 -19.33 -10.11 8.11
N SER A 39 -19.82 -11.14 8.76
CA SER A 39 -19.19 -11.73 9.93
C SER A 39 -18.07 -12.68 9.52
N LEU A 40 -17.21 -13.04 10.47
CA LEU A 40 -16.19 -14.07 10.24
C LEU A 40 -16.82 -15.42 9.91
N ASN A 41 -18.01 -15.71 10.45
CA ASN A 41 -18.72 -16.96 10.19
C ASN A 41 -19.19 -17.02 8.74
N ASP A 42 -19.79 -15.94 8.23
CA ASP A 42 -20.24 -15.85 6.83
C ASP A 42 -19.04 -16.06 5.87
N MET A 43 -17.91 -15.43 6.17
CA MET A 43 -16.68 -15.58 5.38
C MET A 43 -16.11 -16.99 5.42
N ALA A 44 -16.15 -17.65 6.58
CA ALA A 44 -15.65 -19.01 6.74
C ALA A 44 -16.56 -20.03 6.05
N GLU A 45 -17.88 -19.84 6.13
CA GLU A 45 -18.88 -20.66 5.44
C GLU A 45 -18.71 -20.58 3.91
N MET A 46 -18.52 -19.37 3.36
CA MET A 46 -18.20 -19.20 1.93
C MET A 46 -16.94 -19.97 1.49
N ALA A 47 -15.96 -20.11 2.39
CA ALA A 47 -14.73 -20.85 2.16
C ALA A 47 -14.83 -22.35 2.49
N ASN A 48 -15.99 -22.84 2.96
CA ASN A 48 -16.18 -24.19 3.52
C ASN A 48 -15.20 -24.54 4.65
N PHE A 49 -14.85 -23.55 5.48
CA PHE A 49 -13.89 -23.67 6.57
C PHE A 49 -14.54 -23.38 7.93
N SER A 50 -13.93 -23.87 9.00
CA SER A 50 -14.26 -23.37 10.34
C SER A 50 -13.76 -21.92 10.51
N PRO A 51 -14.42 -21.07 11.32
CA PRO A 51 -14.02 -19.67 11.50
C PRO A 51 -12.57 -19.46 11.96
N CYS A 52 -12.10 -20.32 12.87
CA CYS A 52 -10.72 -20.27 13.36
C CYS A 52 -9.72 -20.58 12.24
N TYR A 53 -9.98 -21.66 11.50
CA TYR A 53 -9.12 -22.09 10.39
C TYR A 53 -9.12 -21.06 9.26
N PHE A 54 -10.30 -20.56 8.87
CA PHE A 54 -10.42 -19.50 7.86
C PHE A 54 -9.61 -18.26 8.25
N ASN A 55 -9.73 -17.77 9.49
CA ASN A 55 -8.94 -16.60 9.92
C ASN A 55 -7.42 -16.85 9.86
N GLN A 56 -6.95 -18.06 10.15
CA GLN A 56 -5.53 -18.41 10.03
C GLN A 56 -5.08 -18.46 8.55
N VAL A 57 -5.83 -19.16 7.70
CA VAL A 57 -5.55 -19.29 6.26
C VAL A 57 -5.62 -17.93 5.55
N PHE A 58 -6.63 -17.12 5.87
CA PHE A 58 -6.74 -15.77 5.32
C PHE A 58 -5.55 -14.91 5.70
N ARG A 59 -5.12 -14.93 6.98
CA ARG A 59 -3.94 -14.18 7.43
C ARG A 59 -2.64 -14.66 6.79
N SER A 60 -2.47 -15.96 6.55
CA SER A 60 -1.26 -16.47 5.90
C SER A 60 -1.15 -16.04 4.44
N ILE A 61 -2.29 -15.84 3.77
CA ILE A 61 -2.36 -15.47 2.35
C ILE A 61 -2.39 -13.94 2.15
N VAL A 62 -3.22 -13.24 2.91
CA VAL A 62 -3.47 -11.78 2.77
C VAL A 62 -2.56 -10.95 3.70
N GLY A 63 -1.96 -11.58 4.73
CA GLY A 63 -1.09 -10.93 5.70
C GLY A 63 -1.81 -10.21 6.85
N ILE A 64 -3.12 -9.96 6.72
CA ILE A 64 -3.95 -9.29 7.74
C ILE A 64 -5.24 -10.06 8.02
N PRO A 65 -5.89 -9.86 9.19
CA PRO A 65 -7.16 -10.49 9.51
C PRO A 65 -8.30 -10.08 8.56
N PRO A 66 -9.30 -10.97 8.31
CA PRO A 66 -10.45 -10.68 7.42
C PRO A 66 -11.20 -9.39 7.77
N SER A 67 -11.46 -9.14 9.05
CA SER A 67 -12.16 -7.92 9.49
C SER A 67 -11.36 -6.63 9.22
N ARG A 68 -10.02 -6.69 9.32
CA ARG A 68 -9.16 -5.55 8.96
C ARG A 68 -9.15 -5.32 7.45
N TYR A 69 -9.14 -6.40 6.66
CA TYR A 69 -9.24 -6.30 5.21
C TYR A 69 -10.58 -5.69 4.77
N LEU A 70 -11.71 -6.12 5.34
CA LEU A 70 -13.02 -5.50 5.09
C LEU A 70 -13.03 -4.01 5.43
N THR A 71 -12.45 -3.67 6.59
CA THR A 71 -12.33 -2.26 7.01
C THR A 71 -11.51 -1.45 5.99
N ALA A 72 -10.42 -2.02 5.48
CA ALA A 72 -9.58 -1.39 4.47
C ALA A 72 -10.36 -1.17 3.16
N LEU A 73 -11.13 -2.16 2.70
CA LEU A 73 -11.98 -2.02 1.51
C LEU A 73 -12.97 -0.87 1.64
N ARG A 74 -13.62 -0.73 2.80
CA ARG A 74 -14.58 0.36 3.07
C ARG A 74 -13.90 1.74 3.03
N ILE A 75 -12.71 1.86 3.61
CA ILE A 75 -11.96 3.12 3.58
C ILE A 75 -11.45 3.44 2.18
N ASP A 76 -11.00 2.44 1.42
CA ASP A 76 -10.56 2.64 0.05
C ASP A 76 -11.71 3.08 -0.87
N ALA A 77 -12.89 2.48 -0.72
CA ALA A 77 -14.11 2.95 -1.37
C ALA A 77 -14.49 4.38 -0.95
N ALA A 78 -14.34 4.73 0.33
CA ALA A 78 -14.59 6.08 0.82
C ALA A 78 -13.63 7.11 0.21
N LYS A 79 -12.35 6.78 0.06
CA LYS A 79 -11.37 7.63 -0.64
C LYS A 79 -11.86 7.95 -2.05
N ARG A 80 -12.34 6.94 -2.79
CA ARG A 80 -12.87 7.15 -4.13
C ARG A 80 -14.09 8.05 -4.13
N LEU A 81 -15.09 7.77 -3.28
CA LEU A 81 -16.29 8.61 -3.19
C LEU A 81 -15.97 10.06 -2.79
N LEU A 82 -14.96 10.28 -1.94
CA LEU A 82 -14.54 11.63 -1.54
C LEU A 82 -13.97 12.44 -2.72
N ILE A 83 -13.33 11.77 -3.67
CA ILE A 83 -12.62 12.37 -4.81
C ILE A 83 -13.51 12.47 -6.05
N ASP A 84 -14.31 11.44 -6.34
CA ASP A 84 -15.11 11.36 -7.56
C ASP A 84 -16.51 11.96 -7.41
N THR A 85 -16.94 12.29 -6.19
CA THR A 85 -18.30 12.79 -5.93
C THR A 85 -18.33 14.01 -5.02
N THR A 86 -19.46 14.72 -5.04
CA THR A 86 -19.76 15.84 -4.13
C THR A 86 -20.59 15.44 -2.91
N LEU A 87 -20.75 14.12 -2.65
CA LEU A 87 -21.52 13.61 -1.52
C LEU A 87 -21.00 14.18 -0.19
N ARG A 88 -21.87 14.40 0.79
CA ARG A 88 -21.40 14.84 2.11
C ARG A 88 -20.67 13.68 2.78
N VAL A 89 -19.71 13.99 3.65
CA VAL A 89 -18.93 12.98 4.38
C VAL A 89 -19.83 12.02 5.17
N ILE A 90 -20.96 12.51 5.69
CA ILE A 90 -21.96 11.69 6.37
C ILE A 90 -22.69 10.71 5.43
N ASP A 91 -22.97 11.13 4.19
CA ASP A 91 -23.61 10.25 3.22
C ASP A 91 -22.61 9.15 2.81
N ILE A 92 -21.35 9.51 2.53
CA ILE A 92 -20.27 8.56 2.25
C ILE A 92 -20.07 7.56 3.39
N CYS A 93 -20.14 8.02 4.65
CA CYS A 93 -20.05 7.15 5.83
C CYS A 93 -21.08 6.02 5.77
N TYR A 94 -22.34 6.33 5.46
CA TYR A 94 -23.39 5.32 5.35
C TYR A 94 -23.24 4.44 4.10
N GLU A 95 -22.89 5.03 2.95
CA GLU A 95 -22.65 4.32 1.69
C GLU A 95 -21.55 3.23 1.83
N VAL A 96 -20.50 3.51 2.61
CA VAL A 96 -19.42 2.52 2.83
C VAL A 96 -19.67 1.58 4.02
N GLY A 97 -20.89 1.56 4.55
CA GLY A 97 -21.32 0.58 5.56
C GLY A 97 -20.94 0.92 7.01
N TYR A 98 -20.65 2.19 7.31
CA TYR A 98 -20.54 2.67 8.70
C TYR A 98 -21.86 3.27 9.16
N ASN A 99 -22.19 3.10 10.44
CA ASN A 99 -23.41 3.63 11.05
C ASN A 99 -23.18 4.86 11.94
N SER A 100 -21.93 5.33 12.04
CA SER A 100 -21.54 6.45 12.90
C SER A 100 -20.43 7.26 12.22
N LEU A 101 -20.72 8.54 11.98
CA LEU A 101 -19.77 9.49 11.39
C LEU A 101 -18.51 9.65 12.24
N GLY A 102 -18.63 9.63 13.56
CA GLY A 102 -17.49 9.73 14.48
C GLY A 102 -16.53 8.55 14.31
N THR A 103 -17.07 7.32 14.35
CA THR A 103 -16.30 6.08 14.15
C THR A 103 -15.64 6.07 12.77
N PHE A 104 -16.39 6.42 11.72
CA PHE A 104 -15.87 6.50 10.37
C PHE A 104 -14.73 7.51 10.25
N SER A 105 -14.93 8.75 10.73
CA SER A 105 -13.96 9.83 10.56
C SER A 105 -12.66 9.53 11.30
N SER A 106 -12.74 9.03 12.53
CA SER A 106 -11.55 8.60 13.29
C SER A 106 -10.84 7.46 12.58
N ARG A 107 -11.58 6.46 12.09
CA ARG A 107 -10.99 5.29 11.42
C ARG A 107 -10.36 5.65 10.08
N PHE A 108 -11.01 6.50 9.29
CA PHE A 108 -10.47 7.04 8.05
C PHE A 108 -9.17 7.80 8.33
N THR A 109 -9.17 8.70 9.31
CA THR A 109 -8.00 9.51 9.66
C THR A 109 -6.84 8.63 10.12
N GLU A 110 -7.10 7.62 10.94
CA GLU A 110 -6.08 6.64 11.38
C GLU A 110 -5.46 5.89 10.20
N LEU A 111 -6.29 5.41 9.27
CA LEU A 111 -5.87 4.52 8.19
C LEU A 111 -5.31 5.24 6.96
N VAL A 112 -5.75 6.47 6.69
CA VAL A 112 -5.28 7.29 5.56
C VAL A 112 -4.19 8.26 6.00
N GLY A 113 -4.23 8.68 7.26
CA GLY A 113 -3.30 9.63 7.88
C GLY A 113 -3.78 11.10 7.81
N ILE A 114 -4.91 11.37 7.14
CA ILE A 114 -5.57 12.68 7.06
C ILE A 114 -7.09 12.51 7.14
N SER A 115 -7.80 13.57 7.54
CA SER A 115 -9.26 13.52 7.71
C SER A 115 -9.99 13.34 6.37
N PRO A 116 -11.24 12.85 6.36
CA PRO A 116 -12.02 12.73 5.13
C PRO A 116 -12.11 14.04 4.33
N GLN A 117 -12.37 15.14 5.04
CA GLN A 117 -12.46 16.47 4.43
C GLN A 117 -11.10 16.93 3.89
N GLY A 118 -10.02 16.76 4.67
CA GLY A 118 -8.67 17.08 4.20
C GLY A 118 -8.24 16.23 3.00
N PHE A 119 -8.68 14.97 2.92
CA PHE A 119 -8.43 14.11 1.77
C PHE A 119 -9.15 14.61 0.51
N ARG A 120 -10.40 15.04 0.62
CA ARG A 120 -11.15 15.65 -0.48
C ARG A 120 -10.44 16.90 -1.01
N GLU A 121 -9.98 17.76 -0.11
CA GLU A 121 -9.30 19.01 -0.47
C GLU A 121 -7.99 18.77 -1.23
N LEU A 122 -7.38 17.57 -1.16
CA LEU A 122 -6.18 17.28 -1.94
C LEU A 122 -6.39 17.30 -3.46
N ALA A 123 -7.63 17.08 -3.92
CA ALA A 123 -7.98 17.19 -5.34
C ALA A 123 -8.30 18.63 -5.77
N ASP A 124 -8.32 19.60 -4.85
CA ASP A 124 -8.59 21.00 -5.17
C ASP A 124 -7.44 21.63 -5.98
N GLN A 125 -7.78 22.64 -6.79
CA GLN A 125 -6.87 23.24 -7.77
C GLN A 125 -5.60 23.84 -7.14
N ASP A 126 -5.70 24.46 -5.97
CA ASP A 126 -4.55 25.11 -5.31
C ASP A 126 -3.57 24.08 -4.74
N ASN A 127 -4.08 23.04 -4.09
CA ASN A 127 -3.25 21.92 -3.64
C ASN A 127 -2.57 21.23 -4.82
N TRP A 128 -3.29 21.11 -5.95
CA TRP A 128 -2.73 20.51 -7.16
C TRP A 128 -1.54 21.27 -7.73
N ARG A 129 -1.51 22.60 -7.66
CA ARG A 129 -0.35 23.40 -8.13
C ARG A 129 0.93 23.04 -7.37
N LEU A 130 0.81 22.79 -6.06
CA LEU A 130 1.94 22.37 -5.23
C LEU A 130 2.41 20.97 -5.62
N PHE A 131 1.48 20.04 -5.86
CA PHE A 131 1.79 18.72 -6.38
C PHE A 131 2.52 18.80 -7.74
N GLN A 132 2.07 19.67 -8.64
CA GLN A 132 2.71 19.87 -9.94
C GLN A 132 4.15 20.35 -9.84
N ALA A 133 4.39 21.37 -9.01
CA ALA A 133 5.74 21.88 -8.77
C ALA A 133 6.66 20.76 -8.23
N PHE A 134 6.17 19.97 -7.27
CA PHE A 134 6.88 18.80 -6.75
C PHE A 134 7.18 17.77 -7.85
N LEU A 135 6.19 17.38 -8.65
CA LEU A 135 6.36 16.41 -9.73
C LEU A 135 7.39 16.88 -10.76
N GLN A 136 7.40 18.16 -11.09
CA GLN A 136 8.39 18.76 -12.01
C GLN A 136 9.80 18.74 -11.41
N ALA A 137 9.94 19.09 -10.14
CA ALA A 137 11.23 19.03 -9.43
C ALA A 137 11.76 17.59 -9.40
N GLN A 138 10.93 16.62 -9.04
CA GLN A 138 11.32 15.21 -9.01
C GLN A 138 11.67 14.67 -10.39
N LYS A 139 10.92 14.99 -11.45
CA LYS A 139 11.26 14.61 -12.83
C LYS A 139 12.65 15.11 -13.26
N ARG A 140 13.04 16.32 -12.85
CA ARG A 140 14.37 16.88 -13.12
C ARG A 140 15.46 16.22 -12.27
N ALA A 141 15.13 15.83 -11.04
CA ALA A 141 16.09 15.38 -10.03
C ALA A 141 16.23 13.84 -9.93
N LEU A 142 15.31 13.03 -10.47
CA LEU A 142 15.39 11.57 -10.49
C LEU A 142 16.74 10.99 -11.03
N PRO A 143 17.47 11.66 -11.93
CA PRO A 143 18.85 11.27 -12.27
C PRO A 143 19.92 11.57 -11.19
N SER A 144 19.67 12.50 -10.25
CA SER A 144 20.67 13.15 -9.38
C SER A 144 20.37 13.17 -7.86
N VAL A 145 19.19 12.73 -7.39
CA VAL A 145 18.75 12.76 -5.96
C VAL A 145 19.59 11.88 -5.01
N PHE A 146 20.53 11.09 -5.51
CA PHE A 146 21.27 10.09 -4.72
C PHE A 146 22.48 10.61 -3.92
N HIS A 147 22.63 11.92 -3.67
CA HIS A 147 23.88 12.50 -3.16
C HIS A 147 23.85 13.06 -1.72
N SER A 148 22.98 12.58 -0.82
CA SER A 148 23.07 12.96 0.61
C SER A 148 23.76 11.88 1.45
N HIS A 149 24.83 12.27 2.14
CA HIS A 149 25.82 11.43 2.84
C HIS A 149 25.32 10.75 4.15
N LYS A 150 24.00 10.52 4.29
CA LYS A 150 23.40 9.84 5.45
C LYS A 150 22.32 8.80 5.08
N GLN A 151 22.18 8.49 3.80
CA GLN A 151 21.23 7.51 3.31
C GLN A 151 21.87 6.12 3.20
N ILE A 152 21.17 5.08 3.65
CA ILE A 152 21.64 3.68 3.59
C ILE A 152 20.87 2.96 2.49
N ALA A 153 21.58 2.22 1.63
CA ALA A 153 20.95 1.37 0.62
C ALA A 153 20.16 0.24 1.29
N MET A 154 18.86 0.17 0.98
CA MET A 154 17.91 -0.72 1.66
C MET A 154 17.52 -1.95 0.87
N GLY A 155 17.94 -2.03 -0.38
CA GLY A 155 17.59 -3.07 -1.34
C GLY A 155 17.35 -2.47 -2.71
N SER A 156 17.01 -3.33 -3.66
CA SER A 156 16.69 -2.95 -5.03
C SER A 156 15.19 -3.05 -5.30
N VAL A 157 14.68 -2.19 -6.15
CA VAL A 157 13.34 -2.33 -6.73
C VAL A 157 13.46 -2.96 -8.08
N TYR A 158 12.75 -4.05 -8.35
CA TYR A 158 12.74 -4.73 -9.64
C TYR A 158 11.37 -4.57 -10.30
N ALA A 159 11.35 -4.01 -11.52
CA ALA A 159 10.15 -4.01 -12.35
C ALA A 159 10.02 -5.33 -13.12
N PRO A 160 8.79 -5.79 -13.42
CA PRO A 160 8.59 -6.97 -14.26
C PRO A 160 9.11 -6.71 -15.68
N GLN A 161 9.67 -7.73 -16.33
CA GLN A 161 10.10 -7.63 -17.72
C GLN A 161 8.88 -7.42 -18.64
N ALA A 162 9.03 -6.57 -19.66
CA ALA A 162 7.92 -6.15 -20.55
C ALA A 162 7.18 -7.31 -21.28
N THR A 163 7.73 -8.53 -21.24
CA THR A 163 7.18 -9.73 -21.89
C THR A 163 6.28 -10.59 -20.99
N GLN A 164 6.23 -10.35 -19.67
CA GLN A 164 5.52 -11.21 -18.70
C GLN A 164 4.19 -10.63 -18.20
N THR A 165 3.80 -9.45 -18.65
CA THR A 165 2.53 -8.80 -18.30
C THR A 165 1.90 -8.17 -19.54
N PRO A 166 0.62 -8.41 -19.86
CA PRO A 166 -0.11 -7.62 -20.88
C PRO A 166 -0.17 -6.15 -20.49
N VAL A 167 -0.19 -5.90 -19.17
CA VAL A 167 0.04 -4.61 -18.51
C VAL A 167 1.53 -4.40 -18.23
N ALA A 168 2.39 -4.76 -19.19
CA ALA A 168 3.65 -4.05 -19.28
C ALA A 168 3.22 -2.61 -19.48
N ILE A 169 3.42 -1.79 -18.46
CA ILE A 169 3.27 -0.35 -18.61
C ILE A 169 3.90 -0.06 -19.97
N LYS A 170 3.13 0.50 -20.91
CA LYS A 170 3.65 0.91 -22.22
C LYS A 170 4.62 2.11 -22.04
N THR A 171 5.34 2.15 -20.92
CA THR A 171 6.52 2.93 -20.73
C THR A 171 7.53 2.46 -21.76
N LYS A 172 7.62 3.23 -22.85
CA LYS A 172 8.86 3.38 -23.62
C LYS A 172 10.04 3.90 -22.76
N ARG A 173 9.97 3.83 -21.42
CA ARG A 173 10.91 4.42 -20.46
C ARG A 173 11.15 3.49 -19.27
N PRO A 174 12.37 2.95 -19.09
CA PRO A 174 12.73 2.02 -18.01
C PRO A 174 12.82 2.66 -16.61
N ALA A 175 12.21 3.82 -16.37
CA ALA A 175 12.37 4.62 -15.14
C ALA A 175 11.01 5.16 -14.65
N THR A 176 10.06 4.28 -14.37
CA THR A 176 8.86 4.70 -13.64
C THR A 176 9.26 5.06 -12.21
N PRO A 177 9.01 6.30 -11.77
CA PRO A 177 9.24 6.67 -10.38
C PRO A 177 8.35 5.82 -9.48
N THR A 178 9.00 5.14 -8.55
CA THR A 178 8.39 4.27 -7.54
C THR A 178 8.37 5.01 -6.22
N LEU A 179 7.16 5.21 -5.68
CA LEU A 179 6.99 5.74 -4.33
C LEU A 179 7.21 4.58 -3.35
N ILE A 180 8.07 4.79 -2.35
CA ILE A 180 8.38 3.77 -1.35
C ILE A 180 8.09 4.34 0.02
N GLY A 181 7.34 3.59 0.83
CA GLY A 181 6.99 3.95 2.20
C GLY A 181 7.35 2.85 3.19
N LEU A 182 7.76 3.27 4.38
CA LEU A 182 8.08 2.42 5.52
C LEU A 182 6.98 2.56 6.58
N TYR A 183 6.39 1.45 7.00
CA TYR A 183 5.22 1.42 7.89
C TYR A 183 5.44 0.53 9.11
N PRO A 184 4.81 0.81 10.26
CA PRO A 184 4.92 -0.03 11.46
C PRO A 184 4.07 -1.30 11.37
N LEU A 185 3.15 -1.38 10.42
CA LEU A 185 2.22 -2.48 10.22
C LEU A 185 2.41 -3.11 8.82
N PRO A 186 2.05 -4.39 8.62
CA PRO A 186 2.11 -5.08 7.33
C PRO A 186 0.97 -4.63 6.39
N MET A 187 0.67 -3.33 6.37
CA MET A 187 -0.29 -2.68 5.49
C MET A 187 0.13 -1.21 5.34
N PRO A 188 0.10 -0.63 4.13
CA PRO A 188 0.47 0.76 3.92
C PRO A 188 -0.70 1.67 4.31
N GLN A 189 -0.78 1.96 5.61
CA GLN A 189 -1.82 2.77 6.24
C GLN A 189 -1.21 3.84 7.14
N GLY A 190 -1.94 4.94 7.32
CA GLY A 190 -1.56 6.07 8.14
C GLY A 190 -0.35 6.82 7.58
N LYS A 191 0.26 7.65 8.42
CA LYS A 191 1.49 8.37 8.05
C LYS A 191 2.67 7.39 7.96
N PRO A 192 3.40 7.33 6.83
CA PRO A 192 4.63 6.54 6.72
C PRO A 192 5.68 7.07 7.72
N ILE A 193 6.45 6.16 8.30
CA ILE A 193 7.57 6.48 9.21
C ILE A 193 8.72 7.11 8.43
N ALA A 194 8.96 6.59 7.23
CA ALA A 194 9.93 7.10 6.28
C ALA A 194 9.44 6.79 4.87
N TYR A 195 9.94 7.51 3.88
CA TYR A 195 9.61 7.29 2.49
C TYR A 195 10.71 7.80 1.59
N THR A 196 10.67 7.39 0.33
CA THR A 196 11.57 7.87 -0.72
C THR A 196 10.91 7.71 -2.08
N ILE A 197 11.50 8.33 -3.10
CA ILE A 197 11.16 8.09 -4.50
C ILE A 197 12.42 7.53 -5.16
N ALA A 198 12.29 6.35 -5.78
CA ALA A 198 13.36 5.74 -6.54
C ALA A 198 12.86 5.39 -7.95
N PRO A 199 13.68 5.52 -9.01
CA PRO A 199 13.35 4.91 -10.29
C PRO A 199 13.30 3.39 -10.13
N ALA A 200 12.33 2.74 -10.79
CA ALA A 200 12.28 1.29 -10.86
C ALA A 200 13.60 0.72 -11.44
N SER A 201 14.02 -0.48 -10.99
CA SER A 201 15.28 -1.15 -11.38
C SER A 201 16.57 -0.54 -10.79
N ARG A 202 16.49 0.10 -9.62
CA ARG A 202 17.63 0.65 -8.87
C ARG A 202 17.53 0.43 -7.37
N LEU A 203 18.66 0.68 -6.69
CA LEU A 203 18.72 0.78 -5.24
C LEU A 203 17.80 1.89 -4.74
N TYR A 204 17.02 1.61 -3.71
CA TYR A 204 16.32 2.63 -2.95
C TYR A 204 17.00 2.86 -1.61
N MET A 205 16.88 4.10 -1.11
CA MET A 205 17.44 4.49 0.17
C MET A 205 16.37 5.16 1.03
N LEU A 206 16.35 4.79 2.31
CA LEU A 206 15.47 5.41 3.30
C LEU A 206 16.30 6.25 4.28
N PRO A 207 15.75 7.36 4.78
CA PRO A 207 16.38 8.12 5.85
C PRO A 207 16.44 7.26 7.13
N PRO A 208 17.42 7.48 8.03
CA PRO A 208 17.48 6.79 9.31
C PRO A 208 16.17 6.94 10.11
N VAL A 209 15.75 5.87 10.78
CA VAL A 209 14.56 5.84 11.64
C VAL A 209 14.88 5.28 13.02
N ALA A 210 13.95 5.40 13.96
CA ALA A 210 14.08 4.83 15.29
C ALA A 210 14.15 3.29 15.26
N ASP A 211 14.67 2.70 16.33
CA ASP A 211 14.72 1.25 16.49
C ASP A 211 13.32 0.64 16.48
N GLY A 212 13.17 -0.49 15.79
CA GLY A 212 11.86 -1.11 15.63
C GLY A 212 11.78 -2.15 14.52
N ARG A 213 10.55 -2.60 14.29
CA ARG A 213 10.17 -3.54 13.23
C ARG A 213 9.23 -2.84 12.27
N TYR A 214 9.58 -2.83 10.99
CA TYR A 214 8.85 -2.09 9.96
C TYR A 214 8.60 -2.94 8.71
N TYR A 215 7.74 -2.43 7.83
CA TYR A 215 7.34 -3.07 6.58
C TYR A 215 7.47 -2.08 5.44
N VAL A 216 8.11 -2.51 4.35
CA VAL A 216 8.37 -1.67 3.18
C VAL A 216 7.33 -1.97 2.11
N PHE A 217 6.75 -0.92 1.55
CA PHE A 217 5.82 -0.98 0.43
C PHE A 217 6.28 -0.03 -0.67
N ALA A 218 6.18 -0.49 -1.91
CA ALA A 218 6.48 0.25 -3.11
C ALA A 218 5.25 0.31 -4.01
N THR A 219 5.04 1.45 -4.63
CA THR A 219 3.98 1.67 -5.63
C THR A 219 4.57 2.39 -6.82
N ALA A 220 4.43 1.83 -8.01
CA ALA A 220 4.82 2.45 -9.26
C ALA A 220 3.62 2.49 -10.19
N PHE A 221 3.45 3.60 -10.90
CA PHE A 221 2.35 3.83 -11.82
C PHE A 221 2.74 4.94 -12.81
N GLU A 222 1.96 5.13 -13.85
CA GLU A 222 2.16 6.23 -14.79
C GLU A 222 1.77 7.55 -14.14
N TRP A 223 2.77 8.42 -13.94
CA TRP A 223 2.54 9.76 -13.40
C TRP A 223 1.77 10.61 -14.40
N SER A 224 0.54 10.99 -14.02
CA SER A 224 -0.34 11.78 -14.87
C SER A 224 -0.45 13.24 -14.40
N GLN A 225 -1.15 14.06 -15.19
CA GLN A 225 -1.50 15.45 -14.85
C GLN A 225 -2.82 15.55 -14.05
N ASP A 226 -3.40 14.41 -13.68
CA ASP A 226 -4.63 14.32 -12.90
C ASP A 226 -4.30 13.98 -11.43
N PRO A 227 -4.68 14.82 -10.44
CA PRO A 227 -4.44 14.57 -9.02
C PRO A 227 -4.99 13.23 -8.55
N ARG A 228 -6.11 12.79 -9.13
CA ARG A 228 -6.79 11.55 -8.75
C ARG A 228 -5.89 10.35 -8.92
N SER A 229 -4.97 10.39 -9.90
CA SER A 229 -4.00 9.32 -10.13
C SER A 229 -3.05 9.10 -8.93
N PHE A 230 -2.80 10.11 -8.10
CA PHE A 230 -1.93 9.97 -6.94
C PHE A 230 -2.69 9.67 -5.64
N LEU A 231 -4.00 9.91 -5.63
CA LEU A 231 -4.87 9.74 -4.47
C LEU A 231 -5.59 8.38 -4.48
N LEU A 232 -5.92 7.89 -5.67
CA LEU A 232 -6.64 6.63 -5.91
C LEU A 232 -5.68 5.56 -6.45
N LEU A 233 -4.93 4.94 -5.55
CA LEU A 233 -4.02 3.84 -5.83
C LEU A 233 -4.68 2.50 -5.47
N ASP A 234 -5.66 2.12 -6.26
CA ASP A 234 -6.48 0.94 -6.01
C ASP A 234 -6.50 -0.02 -7.20
N TRP A 235 -7.23 -1.13 -7.04
CA TRP A 235 -7.29 -2.22 -8.01
C TRP A 235 -7.94 -1.88 -9.34
N GLN A 236 -8.61 -0.73 -9.48
CA GLN A 236 -9.18 -0.33 -10.77
C GLN A 236 -8.12 0.26 -11.70
N ARG A 237 -6.91 0.53 -11.18
CA ARG A 237 -5.80 0.98 -11.99
C ARG A 237 -5.07 -0.19 -12.62
N GLU A 238 -5.17 -0.26 -13.94
CA GLU A 238 -4.42 -1.26 -14.70
C GLU A 238 -2.91 -1.01 -14.61
N ASP A 239 -2.47 0.24 -14.62
CA ASP A 239 -1.05 0.62 -14.63
C ASP A 239 -0.37 0.60 -13.25
N LEU A 240 -1.11 0.24 -12.19
CA LEU A 240 -0.60 0.21 -10.83
C LEU A 240 0.20 -1.08 -10.58
N LEU A 241 1.49 -0.89 -10.30
CA LEU A 241 2.37 -1.92 -9.78
C LEU A 241 2.63 -1.71 -8.29
N VAL A 242 2.62 -2.80 -7.55
CA VAL A 242 2.89 -2.83 -6.12
C VAL A 242 4.06 -3.78 -5.83
N GLY A 243 4.87 -3.43 -4.83
CA GLY A 243 5.90 -4.28 -4.26
C GLY A 243 5.79 -4.27 -2.75
N MET A 244 5.87 -5.43 -2.12
CA MET A 244 5.83 -5.58 -0.67
C MET A 244 7.01 -6.44 -0.23
N GLY A 245 7.67 -6.03 0.85
CA GLY A 245 8.71 -6.87 1.44
C GLY A 245 8.17 -8.22 1.89
N ASP A 246 8.90 -9.29 1.59
CA ASP A 246 8.59 -10.67 2.02
C ASP A 246 8.73 -10.86 3.55
N ARG A 247 9.45 -9.95 4.20
CA ARG A 247 9.81 -9.98 5.62
C ARG A 247 9.89 -8.56 6.18
N PRO A 248 9.82 -8.39 7.51
CA PRO A 248 10.00 -7.08 8.11
C PRO A 248 11.43 -6.58 8.01
N LEU A 249 11.57 -5.26 8.01
CA LEU A 249 12.81 -4.53 8.17
C LEU A 249 13.06 -4.27 9.64
N TRP A 250 14.25 -4.59 10.13
CA TRP A 250 14.65 -4.37 11.52
C TRP A 250 15.64 -3.22 11.64
N VAL A 251 15.39 -2.36 12.63
CA VAL A 251 16.29 -1.25 13.00
C VAL A 251 16.73 -1.44 14.43
N ARG A 252 18.05 -1.47 14.66
CA ARG A 252 18.68 -1.58 15.98
C ARG A 252 19.89 -0.67 16.05
N ASN A 253 20.05 0.05 17.15
CA ASN A 253 21.09 1.05 17.37
C ASN A 253 21.19 2.06 16.21
N GLY A 254 20.03 2.48 15.67
CA GLY A 254 19.95 3.42 14.55
C GLY A 254 20.45 2.87 13.20
N ARG A 255 20.63 1.54 13.09
CA ARG A 255 21.09 0.88 11.87
C ARG A 255 20.10 -0.17 11.40
N TYR A 256 19.87 -0.20 10.10
CA TYR A 256 19.13 -1.26 9.42
C TYR A 256 19.91 -2.57 9.48
N GLN A 257 19.25 -3.63 9.91
CA GLN A 257 19.86 -4.94 10.14
C GLN A 257 19.75 -5.87 8.93
N ASN A 258 18.86 -5.57 8.00
CA ASN A 258 18.63 -6.31 6.78
C ASN A 258 18.29 -5.36 5.61
N HIS A 259 18.38 -5.87 4.39
CA HIS A 259 17.85 -5.24 3.19
C HIS A 259 16.62 -6.01 2.71
N ILE A 260 15.75 -5.34 1.94
CA ILE A 260 14.54 -5.90 1.36
C ILE A 260 14.51 -5.50 -0.10
N ASP A 261 14.57 -6.50 -0.98
CA ASP A 261 14.32 -6.31 -2.39
C ASP A 261 12.82 -6.30 -2.67
N LEU A 262 12.37 -5.36 -3.50
CA LEU A 262 10.97 -5.16 -3.83
C LEU A 262 10.72 -5.57 -5.28
N ASN A 263 10.01 -6.67 -5.45
CA ASN A 263 9.56 -7.10 -6.77
C ASN A 263 8.21 -6.47 -7.06
N LEU A 264 8.19 -5.53 -8.00
CA LEU A 264 6.95 -4.90 -8.45
C LEU A 264 6.15 -5.88 -9.31
N ARG A 265 4.85 -5.91 -9.10
CA ARG A 265 3.89 -6.70 -9.87
C ARG A 265 2.53 -6.00 -9.89
N PRO A 266 1.63 -6.34 -10.83
CA PRO A 266 0.25 -5.86 -10.76
C PRO A 266 -0.37 -6.18 -9.41
N MET A 267 -1.17 -5.23 -8.90
CA MET A 267 -1.93 -5.42 -7.68
C MET A 267 -2.92 -6.58 -7.86
N GLN A 268 -2.91 -7.50 -6.91
CA GLN A 268 -3.79 -8.66 -6.87
C GLN A 268 -4.94 -8.40 -5.88
N PRO A 269 -6.11 -9.04 -6.05
CA PRO A 269 -7.20 -8.90 -5.10
C PRO A 269 -6.79 -9.21 -3.65
N THR A 270 -5.92 -10.19 -3.43
CA THR A 270 -5.45 -10.56 -2.09
C THR A 270 -4.42 -9.59 -1.49
N ASP A 271 -3.98 -8.57 -2.24
CA ASP A 271 -3.16 -7.52 -1.66
C ASP A 271 -4.01 -6.60 -0.78
N PRO A 272 -3.51 -6.17 0.39
CA PRO A 272 -4.20 -5.19 1.19
C PRO A 272 -4.32 -3.85 0.43
N PRO A 273 -5.46 -3.13 0.55
CA PRO A 273 -5.62 -1.81 -0.04
C PRO A 273 -4.54 -0.80 0.39
N LEU A 274 -4.17 0.09 -0.53
CA LEU A 274 -3.16 1.13 -0.30
C LEU A 274 -3.80 2.38 0.32
N LEU A 275 -3.98 2.36 1.64
CA LEU A 275 -4.78 3.38 2.33
C LEU A 275 -4.02 4.69 2.58
N SER A 276 -2.72 4.61 2.85
CA SER A 276 -1.86 5.76 3.14
C SER A 276 -1.90 6.80 2.02
N ALA A 277 -2.08 8.07 2.38
CA ALA A 277 -1.88 9.20 1.47
C ALA A 277 -0.37 9.50 1.28
N LEU A 278 0.42 8.49 0.92
CA LEU A 278 1.89 8.54 0.84
C LEU A 278 2.39 9.75 0.05
N PHE A 279 1.79 9.98 -1.12
CA PHE A 279 2.19 11.08 -2.00
C PHE A 279 1.95 12.46 -1.38
N TYR A 280 0.86 12.64 -0.64
CA TYR A 280 0.61 13.86 0.12
C TYR A 280 1.71 14.12 1.15
N PHE A 281 2.10 13.09 1.92
CA PHE A 281 3.16 13.24 2.92
C PHE A 281 4.52 13.60 2.32
N MET A 282 4.81 13.11 1.11
CA MET A 282 6.02 13.49 0.37
C MET A 282 6.03 14.97 -0.01
N VAL A 283 4.92 15.49 -0.54
CA VAL A 283 4.81 16.91 -0.90
C VAL A 283 4.89 17.81 0.34
N LEU A 284 4.23 17.42 1.43
CA LEU A 284 4.22 18.21 2.65
C LEU A 284 5.63 18.40 3.25
N ALA A 285 6.46 17.34 3.27
CA ALA A 285 7.81 17.49 3.84
C ALA A 285 8.76 18.29 2.95
N GLN A 286 8.61 18.21 1.63
CA GLN A 286 9.39 19.04 0.71
C GLN A 286 9.12 20.53 0.96
N GLN A 287 7.85 20.91 1.12
CA GLN A 287 7.48 22.30 1.43
C GLN A 287 8.07 22.78 2.77
N GLN A 288 8.00 21.93 3.80
CA GLN A 288 8.57 22.27 5.11
C GLN A 288 10.09 22.48 5.03
N LEU A 289 10.78 21.66 4.22
CA LEU A 289 12.22 21.81 3.99
C LEU A 289 12.55 23.10 3.25
N GLU A 290 11.81 23.45 2.20
CA GLU A 290 12.00 24.69 1.44
C GLU A 290 11.77 25.93 2.32
N LEU A 291 10.73 25.92 3.16
CA LEU A 291 10.45 26.99 4.13
C LEU A 291 11.54 27.11 5.20
N PHE A 292 12.15 25.99 5.61
CA PHE A 292 13.25 25.99 6.56
C PHE A 292 14.54 26.58 5.95
N VAL A 293 14.86 26.21 4.71
CA VAL A 293 16.04 26.73 3.98
C VAL A 293 15.91 28.23 3.70
N GLN A 294 14.71 28.74 3.41
CA GLN A 294 14.49 30.18 3.19
C GLN A 294 14.61 31.02 4.47
N ARG A 295 14.54 30.41 5.66
CA ARG A 295 14.64 31.08 6.97
C ARG A 295 16.01 30.96 7.62
N SER A 296 16.92 30.18 7.03
CA SER A 296 18.29 29.94 7.52
C SER A 296 19.30 30.75 6.72
#